data_AF-A0A496ZN99-F1
#
_entry.id   AF-A0A496ZN99-F1
#
_cell.length_a   1.000
_cell.length_b   1.000
_cell.length_c   1.000
_cell.angle_alpha   90.00
_cell.angle_beta   90.00
_cell.angle_gamma   90.00
#
_symmetry.space_group_name_H-M   'P 1'
#
loop_
_entity.id
_entity.type
_entity.pdbx_description
1 polymer ?
#
loop_
_entity_poly.entity_id
_entity_poly.type
_entity_poly.pdbx_seq_one_letter_code
_entity_poly.pdbx_strand_id
1 'polypeptide(L)'
;MNKQEAKNLIQKTFSSNFDANNYQSFIANLFKKYTAIDQIISGQYIKEAFKQFIVKYKRVGKFEDGENNVIDILEVYLKKTSTLEQARTAQRNFVAEYLKSRNKEAALVAFISPDSKEWRLSLVKLEHSLVVVNDKLKTKEEITPAKRWSFLVGESEGSHTAQSRFIDLLITDEDPNLKELEQAFDIETVTKEFFDKYTELFFQLKEHLDDLLKKDEIIKKDFEEKEISTVDFAKKTLGQIVFLV
;
A
#
# COMPACT_ATOMS: atom_id res chain seq x y z
N MET A 1 20.56 -14.88 -1.72
CA MET A 1 20.01 -15.83 -2.75
C MET A 1 20.24 -15.27 -4.14
N ASN A 2 20.17 -16.07 -5.21
CA ASN A 2 20.31 -15.55 -6.57
C ASN A 2 18.99 -14.94 -7.12
N LYS A 3 19.07 -14.18 -8.22
CA LYS A 3 17.92 -13.48 -8.81
C LYS A 3 16.80 -14.41 -9.28
N GLN A 4 17.12 -15.63 -9.74
CA GLN A 4 16.11 -16.59 -10.18
C GLN A 4 15.38 -17.22 -8.98
N GLU A 5 16.11 -17.53 -7.91
CA GLU A 5 15.53 -17.99 -6.64
C GLU A 5 14.59 -16.94 -6.04
N ALA A 6 15.00 -15.67 -6.03
CA ALA A 6 14.18 -14.56 -5.56
C ALA A 6 12.87 -14.45 -6.36
N LYS A 7 12.94 -14.50 -7.70
CA LYS A 7 11.75 -14.49 -8.57
C LYS A 7 10.81 -15.65 -8.26
N ASN A 8 11.34 -16.86 -8.13
CA ASN A 8 10.54 -18.06 -7.84
C ASN A 8 9.87 -17.95 -6.47
N LEU A 9 10.59 -17.45 -5.45
CA LEU A 9 10.05 -17.25 -4.10
C LEU A 9 8.91 -16.23 -4.10
N ILE A 10 9.10 -15.09 -4.75
CA ILE A 10 8.07 -14.04 -4.87
C ILE A 10 6.86 -14.60 -5.64
N GLN A 11 7.08 -15.27 -6.76
CA GLN A 11 5.99 -15.85 -7.56
C GLN A 11 5.20 -16.87 -6.76
N LYS A 12 5.88 -17.79 -6.07
CA LYS A 12 5.26 -18.80 -5.21
C LYS A 12 4.45 -18.19 -4.07
N THR A 13 4.86 -17.03 -3.56
CA THR A 13 4.21 -16.37 -2.42
C THR A 13 3.03 -15.50 -2.88
N PHE A 14 3.18 -14.73 -3.96
CA PHE A 14 2.24 -13.68 -4.33
C PHE A 14 1.34 -14.00 -5.53
N SER A 15 1.54 -15.14 -6.23
CA SER A 15 0.70 -15.53 -7.38
C SER A 15 -0.33 -16.61 -7.04
N SER A 16 -0.54 -16.87 -5.75
CA SER A 16 -1.49 -17.85 -5.25
C SER A 16 -2.28 -17.28 -4.08
N ASN A 17 -3.34 -18.00 -3.69
CA ASN A 17 -4.00 -17.78 -2.41
C ASN A 17 -2.98 -17.77 -1.26
N PHE A 18 -3.33 -17.07 -0.19
CA PHE A 18 -2.45 -16.98 0.98
C PHE A 18 -2.10 -18.37 1.51
N ASP A 19 -0.81 -18.64 1.61
CA ASP A 19 -0.24 -19.83 2.24
C ASP A 19 0.77 -19.39 3.30
N ALA A 20 0.55 -19.82 4.54
CA ALA A 20 1.37 -19.37 5.68
C ALA A 20 2.84 -19.83 5.55
N ASN A 21 3.10 -20.99 4.96
CA ASN A 21 4.46 -21.50 4.79
C ASN A 21 5.23 -20.69 3.73
N ASN A 22 4.58 -20.36 2.61
CA ASN A 22 5.15 -19.53 1.57
C ASN A 22 5.39 -18.11 2.11
N TYR A 23 4.42 -17.54 2.83
CA TYR A 23 4.59 -16.23 3.47
C TYR A 23 5.75 -16.23 4.47
N GLN A 24 5.82 -17.21 5.36
CA GLN A 24 6.92 -17.32 6.32
C GLN A 24 8.28 -17.52 5.63
N SER A 25 8.32 -18.30 4.54
CA SER A 25 9.53 -18.47 3.73
C SER A 25 9.96 -17.14 3.11
N PHE A 26 9.01 -16.36 2.57
CA PHE A 26 9.30 -15.02 2.05
C PHE A 26 9.86 -14.10 3.15
N ILE A 27 9.22 -14.07 4.32
CA ILE A 27 9.64 -13.25 5.47
C ILE A 27 11.05 -13.63 5.94
N ALA A 28 11.36 -14.91 6.05
CA ALA A 28 12.67 -15.38 6.49
C ALA A 28 13.81 -15.04 5.52
N ASN A 29 13.48 -14.87 4.24
CA ASN A 29 14.45 -14.44 3.24
C ASN A 29 14.55 -12.92 3.10
N LEU A 30 13.46 -12.20 3.38
CA LEU A 30 13.44 -10.74 3.40
C LEU A 30 14.17 -10.19 4.64
N PHE A 31 13.94 -10.79 5.81
CA PHE A 31 14.56 -10.40 7.08
C PHE A 31 15.41 -11.55 7.60
N LYS A 32 16.72 -11.52 7.34
CA LYS A 32 17.66 -12.59 7.69
C LYS A 32 17.82 -12.75 9.20
N LYS A 33 17.64 -11.66 9.97
CA LYS A 33 17.78 -11.65 11.44
C LYS A 33 16.47 -11.49 12.21
N TYR A 34 15.33 -11.79 11.58
CA TYR A 34 14.06 -11.70 12.31
C TYR A 34 13.94 -12.77 13.42
N THR A 35 13.24 -12.41 14.48
CA THR A 35 12.85 -13.34 15.54
C THR A 35 11.47 -13.90 15.21
N ALA A 36 11.38 -15.20 14.93
CA ALA A 36 10.11 -15.87 14.73
C ALA A 36 9.28 -15.88 16.01
N ILE A 37 7.98 -15.62 15.86
CA ILE A 37 6.97 -15.65 16.92
C ILE A 37 5.82 -16.53 16.43
N ASP A 38 5.19 -17.26 17.34
CA ASP A 38 3.99 -18.03 17.05
C ASP A 38 2.89 -17.71 18.06
N GLN A 39 2.34 -16.49 17.95
CA GLN A 39 1.32 -16.00 18.87
C GLN A 39 0.04 -15.64 18.11
N ILE A 40 -1.06 -16.34 18.41
CA ILE A 40 -2.38 -16.08 17.82
C ILE A 40 -3.27 -15.38 18.83
N ILE A 41 -3.94 -14.31 18.39
CA ILE A 41 -4.88 -13.51 19.18
C ILE A 41 -6.24 -13.56 18.49
N SER A 42 -7.30 -13.89 19.23
CA SER A 42 -8.66 -14.02 18.71
C SER A 42 -9.72 -13.71 19.75
N GLY A 43 -10.98 -13.60 19.31
CA GLY A 43 -12.14 -13.49 20.20
C GLY A 43 -12.10 -12.24 21.09
N GLN A 44 -12.20 -12.45 22.41
CA GLN A 44 -12.27 -11.36 23.39
C GLN A 44 -11.02 -10.47 23.46
N TYR A 45 -9.88 -10.96 22.95
CA TYR A 45 -8.61 -10.23 22.97
C TYR A 45 -8.46 -9.24 21.80
N ILE A 46 -9.44 -9.19 20.88
CA ILE A 46 -9.55 -8.16 19.85
C ILE A 46 -10.44 -7.05 20.39
N LYS A 47 -10.01 -5.78 20.27
CA LYS A 47 -10.83 -4.64 20.69
C LYS A 47 -12.17 -4.62 19.95
N GLU A 48 -13.24 -4.28 20.66
CA GLU A 48 -14.63 -4.25 20.14
C GLU A 48 -14.75 -3.53 18.79
N ALA A 49 -14.11 -2.37 18.65
CA ALA A 49 -14.12 -1.56 17.43
C ALA A 49 -13.68 -2.32 16.16
N PHE A 50 -12.84 -3.36 16.29
CA PHE A 50 -12.31 -4.13 15.18
C PHE A 50 -12.97 -5.51 15.01
N LYS A 51 -13.76 -5.99 15.98
CA LYS A 51 -14.39 -7.31 15.95
C LYS A 51 -15.36 -7.50 14.79
N GLN A 52 -15.92 -6.41 14.24
CA GLN A 52 -16.77 -6.49 13.05
C GLN A 52 -15.98 -6.75 11.76
N PHE A 53 -14.66 -6.51 11.76
CA PHE A 53 -13.80 -6.64 10.58
C PHE A 53 -12.78 -7.77 10.68
N ILE A 54 -12.30 -8.09 11.88
CA ILE A 54 -11.18 -9.01 12.13
C ILE A 54 -11.65 -10.19 12.97
N VAL A 55 -11.32 -11.40 12.52
CA VAL A 55 -11.60 -12.65 13.23
C VAL A 55 -10.48 -12.99 14.21
N LYS A 56 -9.24 -12.91 13.73
CA LYS A 56 -8.01 -13.22 14.48
C LYS A 56 -6.81 -12.56 13.81
N TYR A 57 -5.72 -12.44 14.54
CA TYR A 57 -4.41 -12.12 13.96
C TYR A 57 -3.32 -12.97 14.59
N LYS A 58 -2.27 -13.26 13.82
CA LYS A 58 -1.08 -13.98 14.25
C LYS A 58 0.12 -13.04 14.17
N ARG A 59 0.94 -13.03 15.22
CA ARG A 59 2.28 -12.44 15.19
C ARG A 59 3.23 -13.52 14.72
N VAL A 60 3.79 -13.34 13.52
CA VAL A 60 4.70 -14.27 12.86
C VAL A 60 6.15 -13.99 13.25
N GLY A 61 6.46 -12.75 13.60
CA GLY A 61 7.79 -12.39 14.03
C GLY A 61 7.94 -10.91 14.36
N LYS A 62 9.16 -10.59 14.80
CA LYS A 62 9.66 -9.23 15.02
C LYS A 62 10.99 -9.10 14.27
N PHE A 63 11.18 -8.00 13.57
CA PHE A 63 12.45 -7.60 13.00
C PHE A 63 12.84 -6.22 13.57
N GLU A 64 14.13 -5.99 13.74
CA GLU A 64 14.69 -4.72 14.19
C GLU A 64 15.79 -4.35 13.20
N ASP A 65 15.65 -3.18 12.56
CA ASP A 65 16.59 -2.75 11.54
C ASP A 65 17.86 -2.11 12.13
N GLY A 66 18.80 -1.73 11.26
CA GLY A 66 20.05 -1.07 11.66
C GLY A 66 19.87 0.32 12.30
N GLU A 67 18.67 0.91 12.24
CA GLU A 67 18.32 2.19 12.84
C GLU A 67 17.48 2.02 14.14
N ASN A 68 17.34 0.79 14.64
CA ASN A 68 16.52 0.39 15.79
C ASN A 68 15.01 0.59 15.58
N ASN A 69 14.53 0.69 14.34
CA ASN A 69 13.10 0.63 14.07
C ASN A 69 12.63 -0.82 14.26
N VAL A 70 11.59 -1.00 15.05
CA VAL A 70 10.96 -2.30 15.26
C VAL A 70 9.79 -2.49 14.30
N ILE A 71 9.89 -3.56 13.52
CA ILE A 71 8.89 -3.96 12.53
C ILE A 71 8.30 -5.31 12.96
N ASP A 72 7.01 -5.31 13.32
CA ASP A 72 6.29 -6.56 13.62
C ASP A 72 5.72 -7.17 12.33
N ILE A 73 5.77 -8.50 12.20
CA ILE A 73 5.24 -9.24 11.07
C ILE A 73 3.93 -9.92 11.47
N LEU A 74 2.84 -9.63 10.75
CA LEU A 74 1.48 -10.03 11.11
C LEU A 74 0.75 -10.75 9.98
N GLU A 75 -0.06 -11.74 10.37
CA GLU A 75 -1.17 -12.25 9.55
C GLU A 75 -2.49 -11.78 10.19
N VAL A 76 -3.37 -11.15 9.41
CA VAL A 76 -4.65 -10.63 9.90
C VAL A 76 -5.79 -11.25 9.10
N TYR A 77 -6.62 -12.03 9.76
CA TYR A 77 -7.72 -12.75 9.14
C TYR A 77 -9.01 -11.93 9.26
N LEU A 78 -9.56 -11.54 8.11
CA LEU A 78 -10.74 -10.70 7.99
C LEU A 78 -12.03 -11.52 8.12
N LYS A 79 -13.13 -10.86 8.49
CA LYS A 79 -14.47 -11.45 8.44
C LYS A 79 -14.97 -11.50 6.99
N LYS A 80 -15.83 -12.49 6.69
CA LYS A 80 -16.47 -12.70 5.37
C LYS A 80 -17.15 -11.45 4.80
N THR A 81 -17.81 -10.67 5.64
CA THR A 81 -18.48 -9.41 5.24
C THR A 81 -17.52 -8.25 5.03
N SER A 82 -16.25 -8.41 5.38
CA SER A 82 -15.22 -7.38 5.25
C SER A 82 -14.34 -7.71 4.06
N THR A 83 -14.66 -7.13 2.91
CA THR A 83 -13.80 -7.30 1.73
C THR A 83 -12.47 -6.56 1.92
N LEU A 84 -11.48 -6.94 1.12
CA LEU A 84 -10.20 -6.24 1.08
C LEU A 84 -10.42 -4.74 0.80
N GLU A 85 -11.38 -4.36 -0.06
CA GLU A 85 -11.68 -2.95 -0.38
C GLU A 85 -12.53 -2.23 0.68
N GLN A 86 -13.57 -2.87 1.22
CA GLN A 86 -14.55 -2.21 2.08
C GLN A 86 -14.01 -1.85 3.48
N ALA A 87 -12.94 -2.51 3.93
CA ALA A 87 -12.39 -2.33 5.28
C ALA A 87 -11.00 -1.66 5.32
N ARG A 88 -10.57 -0.98 4.25
CA ARG A 88 -9.22 -0.38 4.15
C ARG A 88 -8.87 0.57 5.30
N THR A 89 -9.82 1.40 5.72
CA THR A 89 -9.65 2.31 6.86
C THR A 89 -9.60 1.53 8.18
N ALA A 90 -10.45 0.52 8.36
CA ALA A 90 -10.48 -0.30 9.56
C ALA A 90 -9.21 -1.15 9.73
N GLN A 91 -8.70 -1.74 8.64
CA GLN A 91 -7.43 -2.46 8.57
C GLN A 91 -6.26 -1.56 9.02
N ARG A 92 -6.17 -0.36 8.43
CA ARG A 92 -5.14 0.64 8.80
C ARG A 92 -5.25 1.03 10.27
N ASN A 93 -6.46 1.32 10.75
CA ASN A 93 -6.70 1.74 12.14
C ASN A 93 -6.38 0.62 13.13
N PHE A 94 -6.70 -0.63 12.79
CA PHE A 94 -6.33 -1.79 13.60
C PHE A 94 -4.82 -1.89 13.75
N VAL A 95 -4.06 -1.79 12.65
CA VAL A 95 -2.61 -1.89 12.72
C VAL A 95 -2.01 -0.68 13.45
N ALA A 96 -2.51 0.52 13.22
CA ALA A 96 -2.07 1.71 13.96
C ALA A 96 -2.28 1.54 15.48
N GLU A 97 -3.43 1.04 15.90
CA GLU A 97 -3.73 0.76 17.30
C GLU A 97 -2.82 -0.35 17.86
N TYR A 98 -2.59 -1.39 17.08
CA TYR A 98 -1.65 -2.46 17.42
C TYR A 98 -0.24 -1.91 17.69
N LEU A 99 0.29 -1.09 16.77
CA LEU A 99 1.61 -0.50 16.87
C LEU A 99 1.75 0.41 18.09
N LYS A 100 0.76 1.30 18.32
CA LYS A 100 0.71 2.17 19.49
C LYS A 100 0.72 1.38 20.80
N SER A 101 -0.13 0.35 20.90
CA SER A 101 -0.24 -0.46 22.13
C SER A 101 1.02 -1.27 22.48
N ARG A 102 1.93 -1.45 21.52
CA ARG A 102 3.13 -2.28 21.66
C ARG A 102 4.44 -1.51 21.49
N ASN A 103 4.36 -0.18 21.33
CA ASN A 103 5.49 0.72 21.09
C ASN A 103 6.38 0.21 19.93
N LYS A 104 5.78 0.16 18.73
CA LYS A 104 6.40 -0.31 17.49
C LYS A 104 6.30 0.76 16.40
N GLU A 105 7.32 0.88 15.58
CA GLU A 105 7.41 1.88 14.53
C GLU A 105 6.58 1.50 13.30
N ALA A 106 6.62 0.22 12.91
CA ALA A 106 5.91 -0.29 11.74
C ALA A 106 5.48 -1.76 11.86
N ALA A 107 4.60 -2.17 10.96
CA ALA A 107 4.26 -3.58 10.76
C ALA A 107 4.14 -3.93 9.27
N LEU A 108 4.67 -5.09 8.93
CA LEU A 108 4.44 -5.77 7.66
C LEU A 108 3.29 -6.77 7.85
N VAL A 109 2.21 -6.59 7.12
CA VAL A 109 0.93 -7.25 7.40
C VAL A 109 0.40 -7.94 6.16
N ALA A 110 0.12 -9.24 6.27
CA ALA A 110 -0.72 -9.98 5.34
C ALA A 110 -2.19 -9.92 5.80
N PHE A 111 -3.07 -9.30 5.03
CA PHE A 111 -4.52 -9.33 5.25
C PHE A 111 -5.14 -10.44 4.42
N ILE A 112 -5.78 -11.39 5.10
CA ILE A 112 -6.36 -12.60 4.51
C ILE A 112 -7.88 -12.52 4.58
N SER A 113 -8.54 -12.61 3.42
CA SER A 113 -10.00 -12.74 3.34
C SER A 113 -10.38 -14.21 3.11
N PRO A 114 -11.34 -14.78 3.86
CA PRO A 114 -11.64 -16.22 3.82
C PRO A 114 -12.25 -16.70 2.50
N ASP A 115 -12.91 -15.82 1.74
CA ASP A 115 -13.58 -16.16 0.48
C ASP A 115 -12.85 -15.58 -0.75
N SER A 116 -11.64 -15.05 -0.55
CA SER A 116 -10.87 -14.40 -1.61
C SER A 116 -9.67 -15.25 -1.99
N LYS A 117 -9.44 -15.35 -3.30
CA LYS A 117 -8.18 -15.87 -3.84
C LYS A 117 -7.04 -14.86 -3.80
N GLU A 118 -7.40 -13.61 -3.59
CA GLU A 118 -6.50 -12.49 -3.38
C GLU A 118 -6.34 -12.22 -1.90
N TRP A 119 -5.17 -11.75 -1.53
CA TRP A 119 -4.83 -11.26 -0.21
C TRP A 119 -3.97 -10.01 -0.36
N ARG A 120 -3.78 -9.27 0.73
CA ARG A 120 -3.08 -7.99 0.65
C ARG A 120 -1.87 -7.97 1.55
N LEU A 121 -0.72 -7.70 0.96
CA LEU A 121 0.49 -7.37 1.71
C LEU A 121 0.51 -5.85 1.94
N SER A 122 0.74 -5.41 3.17
CA SER A 122 0.81 -3.98 3.51
C SER A 122 1.94 -3.66 4.45
N LEU A 123 2.60 -2.54 4.20
CA LEU A 123 3.46 -1.87 5.19
C LEU A 123 2.64 -0.75 5.84
N VAL A 124 2.54 -0.77 7.17
CA VAL A 124 1.89 0.28 7.95
C VAL A 124 2.91 0.86 8.93
N LYS A 125 3.07 2.17 8.93
CA LYS A 125 4.01 2.90 9.80
C LYS A 125 3.29 4.00 10.57
N LEU A 126 3.64 4.19 11.84
CA LEU A 126 3.18 5.35 12.61
C LEU A 126 3.93 6.62 12.18
N GLU A 127 3.23 7.69 11.84
CA GLU A 127 3.86 9.00 11.66
C GLU A 127 4.03 9.74 12.99
N HIS A 128 5.26 9.98 13.42
CA HIS A 128 5.50 10.82 14.59
C HIS A 128 5.21 12.28 14.24
N SER A 129 3.98 12.75 14.48
CA SER A 129 3.66 14.18 14.41
C SER A 129 3.97 14.81 15.76
N LEU A 130 5.11 15.51 15.85
CA LEU A 130 5.35 16.46 16.93
C LEU A 130 4.51 17.71 16.63
N VAL A 131 3.52 18.00 17.48
CA VAL A 131 2.73 19.24 17.36
C VAL A 131 3.10 20.11 18.55
N VAL A 132 3.64 21.31 18.30
CA VAL A 132 3.84 22.30 19.36
C VAL A 132 2.47 22.88 19.72
N VAL A 133 2.03 22.67 20.96
CA VAL A 133 0.80 23.28 21.50
C VAL A 133 1.19 24.11 22.71
N ASN A 134 1.04 25.43 22.62
CA ASN A 134 1.34 26.41 23.67
C ASN A 134 2.80 26.39 24.16
N ASP A 135 3.77 26.52 23.23
CA ASP A 135 5.23 26.55 23.51
C ASP A 135 5.78 25.37 24.34
N LYS A 136 5.00 24.30 24.43
CA LYS A 136 5.40 23.02 25.00
C LYS A 136 5.27 21.97 23.92
N LEU A 137 6.34 21.21 23.70
CA LEU A 137 6.31 19.98 22.91
C LEU A 137 5.30 19.05 23.56
N LYS A 138 4.13 18.87 22.93
CA LYS A 138 3.16 17.85 23.30
C LYS A 138 3.08 16.86 22.15
N THR A 139 3.44 15.61 22.43
CA THR A 139 3.12 14.49 21.53
C THR A 139 1.60 14.43 21.43
N LYS A 140 1.03 14.78 20.27
CA LYS A 140 -0.41 14.66 20.04
C LYS A 140 -0.71 13.18 19.75
N GLU A 141 -0.62 12.35 20.79
CA GLU A 141 -0.75 10.88 20.71
C GLU A 141 -2.10 10.43 20.13
N GLU A 142 -3.11 11.30 20.17
CA GLU A 142 -4.48 10.93 19.82
C GLU A 142 -4.72 10.66 18.33
N ILE A 143 -3.95 11.26 17.41
CA ILE A 143 -4.17 11.07 15.97
C ILE A 143 -2.87 11.14 15.19
N THR A 144 -1.88 10.32 15.56
CA THR A 144 -0.82 9.96 14.61
C THR A 144 -1.47 9.29 13.39
N PRO A 145 -1.41 9.89 12.19
CA PRO A 145 -1.78 9.20 10.97
C PRO A 145 -0.82 8.02 10.79
N ALA A 146 -1.34 6.90 10.30
CA ALA A 146 -0.47 5.80 9.90
C ALA A 146 -0.36 5.86 8.38
N LYS A 147 0.86 5.98 7.85
CA LYS A 147 1.10 5.79 6.42
C LYS A 147 0.92 4.30 6.10
N ARG A 148 0.31 4.04 4.95
CA ARG A 148 0.06 2.68 4.48
C ARG A 148 0.41 2.60 3.01
N TRP A 149 1.18 1.58 2.70
CA TRP A 149 1.43 1.12 1.36
C TRP A 149 0.99 -0.32 1.24
N SER A 150 0.46 -0.72 0.09
CA SER A 150 -0.15 -2.03 -0.06
C SER A 150 0.00 -2.59 -1.47
N PHE A 151 0.21 -3.90 -1.55
CA PHE A 151 0.06 -4.70 -2.76
C PHE A 151 -1.12 -5.64 -2.59
N LEU A 152 -2.07 -5.61 -3.53
CA LEU A 152 -3.03 -6.68 -3.70
C LEU A 152 -2.36 -7.77 -4.54
N VAL A 153 -2.40 -9.01 -4.04
CA VAL A 153 -1.66 -10.16 -4.57
C VAL A 153 -2.56 -11.40 -4.56
N GLY A 154 -2.34 -12.36 -5.45
CA GLY A 154 -3.15 -13.57 -5.52
C GLY A 154 -3.14 -14.20 -6.91
N GLU A 155 -4.13 -15.05 -7.19
CA GLU A 155 -4.25 -15.74 -8.49
C GLU A 155 -4.50 -14.78 -9.67
N SER A 156 -5.24 -13.68 -9.44
CA SER A 156 -5.68 -12.74 -10.49
C SER A 156 -4.84 -11.47 -10.61
N GLU A 157 -4.13 -11.06 -9.55
CA GLU A 157 -3.35 -9.81 -9.51
C GLU A 157 -1.86 -10.02 -9.16
N GLY A 158 -1.00 -9.40 -9.97
CA GLY A 158 0.05 -8.54 -9.43
C GLY A 158 1.36 -9.16 -8.96
N SER A 159 1.78 -10.34 -9.42
CA SER A 159 3.14 -10.84 -9.10
C SER A 159 4.24 -9.94 -9.67
N HIS A 160 4.01 -9.27 -10.81
CA HIS A 160 5.03 -8.50 -11.52
C HIS A 160 5.51 -7.26 -10.75
N THR A 161 4.60 -6.49 -10.15
CA THR A 161 4.97 -5.31 -9.35
C THR A 161 5.69 -5.73 -8.07
N ALA A 162 5.20 -6.74 -7.37
CA ALA A 162 5.89 -7.24 -6.18
C ALA A 162 7.26 -7.86 -6.53
N GLN A 163 7.39 -8.52 -7.69
CA GLN A 163 8.68 -9.01 -8.21
C GLN A 163 9.68 -7.88 -8.40
N SER A 164 9.34 -6.83 -9.15
CA SER A 164 10.30 -5.75 -9.40
C SER A 164 10.73 -5.03 -8.12
N ARG A 165 9.87 -5.00 -7.09
CA ARG A 165 10.12 -4.27 -5.84
C ARG A 165 10.89 -5.03 -4.78
N PHE A 166 10.66 -6.33 -4.63
CA PHE A 166 11.32 -7.14 -3.60
C PHE A 166 12.55 -7.89 -4.10
N ILE A 167 12.79 -8.01 -5.41
CA ILE A 167 13.95 -8.73 -5.94
C ILE A 167 15.26 -8.19 -5.35
N ASP A 168 15.45 -6.87 -5.37
CA ASP A 168 16.71 -6.26 -4.95
C ASP A 168 16.93 -6.41 -3.44
N LEU A 169 15.86 -6.38 -2.64
CA LEU A 169 15.90 -6.64 -1.19
C LEU A 169 16.23 -8.11 -0.87
N LEU A 170 15.79 -9.06 -1.72
CA LEU A 170 16.02 -10.49 -1.49
C LEU A 170 17.41 -10.97 -1.94
N ILE A 171 17.97 -10.40 -3.01
CA ILE A 171 19.28 -10.81 -3.53
C ILE A 171 20.44 -10.23 -2.72
N THR A 172 20.22 -9.10 -2.05
CA THR A 172 21.21 -8.45 -1.19
C THR A 172 21.46 -9.28 0.05
N ASP A 173 22.69 -9.31 0.57
CA ASP A 173 23.05 -10.07 1.78
C ASP A 173 22.77 -9.29 3.08
N GLU A 174 22.46 -8.00 2.99
CA GLU A 174 22.10 -7.13 4.11
C GLU A 174 20.60 -7.20 4.43
N ASP A 175 20.25 -6.92 5.69
CA ASP A 175 18.84 -6.78 6.11
C ASP A 175 18.31 -5.41 5.68
N PRO A 176 17.07 -5.30 5.16
CA PRO A 176 16.52 -4.01 4.75
C PRO A 176 16.20 -3.13 5.96
N ASN A 177 16.40 -1.83 5.84
CA ASN A 177 15.90 -0.86 6.81
C ASN A 177 14.45 -0.44 6.50
N LEU A 178 13.78 0.21 7.46
CA LEU A 178 12.40 0.65 7.30
C LEU A 178 12.19 1.55 6.07
N LYS A 179 13.17 2.40 5.73
CA LYS A 179 13.08 3.29 4.56
C LYS A 179 13.19 2.52 3.24
N GLU A 180 14.01 1.49 3.17
CA GLU A 180 14.10 0.60 2.00
C GLU A 180 12.82 -0.22 1.83
N LEU A 181 12.22 -0.68 2.94
CA LEU A 181 10.89 -1.28 2.90
C LEU A 181 9.84 -0.30 2.40
N GLU A 182 9.85 0.95 2.90
CA GLU A 182 8.97 2.00 2.39
C GLU A 182 9.13 2.16 0.89
N GLN A 183 10.36 2.27 0.37
CA GLN A 183 10.63 2.41 -1.06
C GLN A 183 10.19 1.20 -1.89
N ALA A 184 10.33 -0.02 -1.37
CA ALA A 184 9.83 -1.22 -2.04
C ALA A 184 8.29 -1.22 -2.14
N PHE A 185 7.63 -0.63 -1.15
CA PHE A 185 6.18 -0.49 -1.10
C PHE A 185 5.64 0.78 -1.76
N ASP A 186 6.49 1.78 -1.93
CA ASP A 186 6.20 3.05 -2.58
C ASP A 186 6.14 2.79 -4.08
N ILE A 187 4.94 2.38 -4.51
CA ILE A 187 4.51 2.53 -5.87
C ILE A 187 4.54 4.04 -6.08
N GLU A 188 5.65 4.60 -6.57
CA GLU A 188 5.67 5.96 -7.12
C GLU A 188 4.38 6.09 -7.91
N THR A 189 3.43 6.86 -7.37
CA THR A 189 2.00 6.79 -7.73
C THR A 189 1.77 7.09 -9.21
N VAL A 190 2.79 7.60 -9.87
CA VAL A 190 2.93 7.90 -11.27
C VAL A 190 4.45 7.91 -11.43
N THR A 191 5.07 6.98 -12.16
CA THR A 191 6.53 7.11 -12.43
C THR A 191 6.78 8.50 -13.01
N LYS A 192 7.95 9.11 -12.76
CA LYS A 192 8.27 10.41 -13.39
C LYS A 192 7.98 10.38 -14.89
N GLU A 193 8.31 9.26 -15.56
CA GLU A 193 8.00 9.02 -16.96
C GLU A 193 6.49 9.03 -17.27
N PHE A 194 5.66 8.38 -16.44
CA PHE A 194 4.21 8.42 -16.60
C PHE A 194 3.65 9.83 -16.35
N PHE A 195 4.19 10.61 -15.41
CA PHE A 195 3.77 11.99 -15.16
C PHE A 195 4.11 12.89 -16.34
N ASP A 196 5.34 12.75 -16.85
CA ASP A 196 5.85 13.50 -17.98
C ASP A 196 5.02 13.19 -19.22
N LYS A 197 4.74 11.90 -19.51
CA LYS A 197 3.87 11.47 -20.61
C LYS A 197 2.41 11.93 -20.44
N TYR A 198 1.86 11.82 -19.24
CA TYR A 198 0.50 12.28 -18.94
C TYR A 198 0.39 13.80 -19.17
N THR A 199 1.39 14.55 -18.74
CA THR A 199 1.46 16.00 -18.91
C THR A 199 1.60 16.39 -20.38
N GLU A 200 2.45 15.66 -21.14
CA GLU A 200 2.59 15.82 -22.58
C GLU A 200 1.25 15.61 -23.30
N LEU A 201 0.57 14.50 -23.02
CA LEU A 201 -0.74 14.18 -23.62
C LEU A 201 -1.80 15.22 -23.24
N PHE A 202 -1.77 15.73 -22.01
CA PHE A 202 -2.66 16.82 -21.59
C PHE A 202 -2.43 18.09 -22.43
N PHE A 203 -1.18 18.51 -22.62
CA PHE A 203 -0.86 19.69 -23.42
C PHE A 203 -1.25 19.52 -24.89
N GLN A 204 -0.96 18.36 -25.49
CA GLN A 204 -1.36 18.05 -26.86
C GLN A 204 -2.88 18.10 -27.04
N LEU A 205 -3.65 17.48 -26.13
CA LEU A 205 -5.11 17.50 -26.18
C LEU A 205 -5.65 18.93 -26.07
N LYS A 206 -5.11 19.73 -25.14
CA LYS A 206 -5.52 21.13 -24.95
C LYS A 206 -5.21 21.96 -26.20
N GLU A 207 -4.04 21.82 -26.80
CA GLU A 207 -3.66 22.54 -28.02
C GLU A 207 -4.57 22.18 -29.20
N HIS A 208 -4.88 20.89 -29.38
CA HIS A 208 -5.83 20.44 -30.39
C HIS A 208 -7.25 20.99 -30.17
N LEU A 209 -7.70 21.07 -28.91
CA LEU A 209 -8.99 21.68 -28.57
C LEU A 209 -8.99 23.19 -28.88
N ASP A 210 -7.96 23.92 -28.49
CA ASP A 210 -7.86 25.36 -28.79
C ASP A 210 -7.88 25.63 -30.30
N ASP A 211 -7.18 24.82 -31.09
CA ASP A 211 -7.16 24.95 -32.54
C ASP A 211 -8.50 24.56 -33.19
N LEU A 212 -9.23 23.61 -32.60
CA LEU A 212 -10.58 23.25 -33.02
C LEU A 212 -11.54 24.43 -32.82
N LEU A 213 -11.50 25.07 -31.64
CA LEU A 213 -12.36 26.23 -31.34
C LEU A 213 -12.05 27.45 -32.22
N LYS A 214 -10.83 27.58 -32.77
CA LYS A 214 -10.51 28.63 -33.75
C LYS A 214 -11.08 28.34 -35.14
N LYS A 215 -11.26 27.07 -35.50
CA LYS A 215 -11.67 26.64 -36.84
C LYS A 215 -13.17 26.40 -36.96
N ASP A 216 -13.82 26.01 -35.86
CA ASP A 216 -15.24 25.65 -35.85
C ASP A 216 -16.02 26.56 -34.89
N GLU A 217 -16.73 27.53 -35.49
CA GLU A 217 -17.60 28.47 -34.77
C GLU A 217 -18.76 27.79 -34.02
N ILE A 218 -19.24 26.64 -34.51
CA ILE A 218 -20.36 25.91 -33.87
C ILE A 218 -19.87 25.28 -32.57
N ILE A 219 -18.73 24.60 -32.61
CA ILE A 219 -18.12 23.97 -31.43
C ILE A 219 -17.69 25.05 -30.42
N LYS A 220 -17.12 26.16 -30.91
CA LYS A 220 -16.76 27.30 -30.07
C LYS A 220 -17.96 27.81 -29.27
N LYS A 221 -19.09 28.04 -29.95
CA LYS A 221 -20.31 28.50 -29.30
C LYS A 221 -20.85 27.50 -28.28
N ASP A 222 -20.78 26.20 -28.56
CA ASP A 222 -21.18 25.14 -27.62
C ASP A 222 -20.32 25.13 -26.34
N PHE A 223 -19.01 25.34 -26.47
CA PHE A 223 -18.10 25.47 -25.32
C PHE A 223 -18.40 26.72 -24.48
N GLU A 224 -18.67 27.86 -25.13
CA GLU A 224 -19.03 29.11 -24.47
C GLU A 224 -20.39 29.01 -23.75
N GLU A 225 -21.42 28.47 -24.41
CA GLU A 225 -22.76 28.29 -23.83
C GLU A 225 -22.76 27.35 -22.62
N LYS A 226 -21.89 26.34 -22.61
CA LYS A 226 -21.77 25.38 -21.50
C LYS A 226 -20.75 25.80 -20.44
N GLU A 227 -20.12 26.97 -20.58
CA GLU A 227 -19.07 27.48 -19.68
C GLU A 227 -17.91 26.48 -19.50
N ILE A 228 -17.54 25.77 -20.57
CA ILE A 228 -16.49 24.75 -20.54
C ILE A 228 -15.17 25.37 -21.02
N SER A 229 -14.13 25.28 -20.18
CA SER A 229 -12.77 25.61 -20.61
C SER A 229 -12.09 24.40 -21.27
N THR A 230 -11.23 24.64 -22.27
CA THR A 230 -10.42 23.57 -22.90
C THR A 230 -9.52 22.86 -21.90
N VAL A 231 -9.05 23.60 -20.89
CA VAL A 231 -8.25 23.06 -19.77
C VAL A 231 -9.05 22.05 -18.95
N ASP A 232 -10.27 22.39 -18.52
CA ASP A 232 -11.08 21.51 -17.68
C ASP A 232 -11.59 20.31 -18.47
N PHE A 233 -11.94 20.51 -19.74
CA PHE A 233 -12.33 19.43 -20.64
C PHE A 233 -11.19 18.43 -20.84
N ALA A 234 -9.98 18.91 -21.14
CA ALA A 234 -8.80 18.06 -21.31
C ALA A 234 -8.46 17.30 -20.03
N LYS A 235 -8.47 17.96 -18.86
CA LYS A 235 -8.23 17.32 -17.55
C LYS A 235 -9.24 16.22 -17.26
N LYS A 236 -10.55 16.49 -17.44
CA LYS A 236 -11.61 15.52 -17.16
C LYS A 236 -11.54 14.33 -18.12
N THR A 237 -11.35 14.59 -19.40
CA THR A 237 -11.30 13.54 -20.43
C THR A 237 -10.09 12.63 -20.24
N LEU A 238 -8.90 13.20 -20.09
CA LEU A 238 -7.68 12.42 -19.89
C LEU A 238 -7.72 11.67 -18.57
N GLY A 239 -8.23 12.29 -17.50
CA GLY A 239 -8.43 11.64 -16.21
C GLY A 239 -9.38 10.44 -16.30
N GLN A 240 -10.47 10.54 -17.05
CA GLN A 240 -11.40 9.43 -17.27
C GLN A 240 -10.77 8.29 -18.07
N ILE A 241 -10.04 8.59 -19.15
CA ILE A 241 -9.37 7.59 -19.99
C ILE A 241 -8.30 6.83 -19.20
N VAL A 242 -7.54 7.53 -18.36
CA VAL A 242 -6.34 6.98 -17.72
C VAL A 242 -6.66 6.27 -16.40
N PHE A 243 -7.69 6.71 -15.66
CA PHE A 243 -7.92 6.25 -14.28
C PHE A 243 -9.27 5.57 -14.02
N LEU A 244 -10.19 5.51 -15.00
CA LEU A 244 -11.54 4.96 -14.83
C LEU A 244 -11.88 3.81 -15.80
N VAL A 245 -10.86 3.19 -16.41
CA VAL A 245 -11.00 1.95 -17.21
C VAL A 245 -10.94 0.73 -16.31
#